data_AF-A0A8T1HX51-F1
#
_entry.id   AF-A0A8T1HX51-F1
#
_cell.length_a   1.000
_cell.length_b   1.000
_cell.length_c   1.000
_cell.angle_alpha   90.00
_cell.angle_beta   90.00
_cell.angle_gamma   90.00
#
_symmetry.space_group_name_H-M   'P 1'
#
loop_
_entity.id
_entity.type
_entity.pdbx_description
1 polymer ?
#
loop_
_entity_poly.entity_id
_entity_poly.type
_entity_poly.pdbx_seq_one_letter_code
_entity_poly.pdbx_strand_id
1 'polypeptide(L)' 'MSWMRFAKDLYGGRIEQICILSDLERMKGEAEELRQLHAASTTKSEDTLSAKTKKERFDGQSWDSVKTSPF' A
#
# COMPACT_ATOMS: atom_id res chain seq x y z
N MET A 1 8.00 -2.06 -23.00
CA MET A 1 7.59 -0.71 -22.57
C MET A 1 7.91 -0.56 -21.10
N SER A 2 8.66 0.47 -20.67
CA SER A 2 8.87 0.69 -19.24
C SER A 2 7.71 1.50 -18.64
N TRP A 3 7.46 1.31 -17.34
CA TRP A 3 6.43 2.07 -16.62
C TRP A 3 6.66 3.58 -16.66
N MET A 4 7.93 3.98 -16.68
CA MET A 4 8.31 5.38 -16.79
C MET A 4 7.95 6.01 -18.15
N ARG A 5 7.96 5.22 -19.22
CA ARG A 5 7.48 5.67 -20.55
C ARG A 5 5.97 5.74 -20.58
N PHE A 6 5.29 4.71 -20.07
CA PHE A 6 3.83 4.70 -19.93
C PHE A 6 3.30 5.92 -19.16
N ALA A 7 3.92 6.25 -18.02
CA ALA A 7 3.55 7.43 -17.22
C ALA A 7 3.77 8.75 -17.97
N LYS A 8 4.88 8.88 -18.72
CA LYS A 8 5.15 10.05 -19.56
C LYS A 8 4.16 10.19 -20.71
N ASP A 9 3.77 9.08 -21.33
CA ASP A 9 2.79 9.04 -22.41
C ASP A 9 1.39 9.40 -21.91
N LEU A 10 1.02 8.93 -20.71
CA LEU A 10 -0.22 9.29 -20.05
C LEU A 10 -0.27 10.79 -19.68
N TYR A 11 0.79 11.30 -19.05
CA TYR A 11 0.87 12.73 -18.69
C TYR A 11 0.85 13.64 -19.93
N GLY A 12 1.53 13.22 -21.00
CA GLY A 12 1.57 13.96 -22.26
C GLY A 12 0.28 13.87 -23.08
N GLY A 13 -0.79 13.24 -22.57
CA GLY A 13 -2.05 13.08 -23.28
C GLY A 13 -1.98 12.17 -24.50
N ARG A 14 -0.88 11.42 -24.68
CA ARG A 14 -0.72 10.46 -25.80
C ARG A 14 -1.53 9.19 -25.60
N ILE A 15 -1.95 8.93 -24.36
CA ILE A 15 -2.83 7.82 -24.00
C ILE A 15 -4.16 8.43 -23.57
N GLU A 16 -5.16 8.27 -24.42
CA GLU A 16 -6.51 8.82 -24.19
C GLU A 16 -7.38 7.89 -23.35
N GLN A 17 -7.10 6.59 -23.38
CA GLN A 17 -7.87 5.59 -22.67
C GLN A 17 -6.98 4.49 -22.10
N ILE A 18 -7.33 4.02 -20.91
CA ILE A 18 -6.73 2.86 -20.27
C ILE A 18 -7.83 1.84 -20.01
N CYS A 19 -7.59 0.58 -20.38
CA CYS A 19 -8.43 -0.54 -19.99
C CYS A 19 -7.65 -1.40 -18.98
N ILE A 20 -8.27 -1.68 -17.83
CA ILE A 20 -7.72 -2.58 -16.82
C ILE A 20 -8.47 -3.90 -16.97
N LEU A 21 -7.75 -4.95 -17.38
CA LEU A 21 -8.28 -6.29 -17.44
C LEU A 21 -7.98 -6.98 -16.11
N SER A 22 -9.05 -7.32 -15.38
CA SER A 22 -8.97 -8.12 -14.17
C SER A 22 -9.39 -9.53 -14.48
N ASP A 23 -8.56 -10.51 -14.12
CA ASP A 23 -8.95 -11.91 -14.10
C ASP A 23 -9.80 -12.14 -12.84
N LEU A 24 -11.11 -12.28 -13.04
CA LEU A 24 -12.08 -12.39 -11.95
C LEU A 24 -11.86 -13.65 -11.10
N GLU A 25 -11.37 -14.73 -11.70
CA GLU A 25 -11.12 -15.97 -10.98
C GLU A 25 -9.90 -15.84 -10.07
N ARG A 26 -8.81 -15.27 -10.61
CA ARG A 26 -7.60 -14.98 -9.81
C ARG A 26 -7.87 -13.99 -8.69
N MET A 27 -8.66 -12.94 -8.95
CA MET A 27 -8.99 -11.91 -7.96
C MET A 27 -9.78 -12.46 -6.77
N LYS A 28 -10.63 -13.46 -6.97
CA LYS A 28 -11.36 -14.11 -5.86
C LYS A 28 -10.41 -14.87 -4.94
N GLY A 29 -9.43 -15.59 -5.49
CA GLY A 29 -8.40 -16.29 -4.71
C GLY A 29 -7.50 -15.34 -3.93
N GLU A 30 -6.98 -14.30 -4.60
CA GLU A 30 -6.11 -13.30 -3.97
C GLU A 30 -6.83 -12.53 -2.86
N ALA A 31 -8.13 -12.24 -3.02
CA ALA A 31 -8.93 -11.57 -1.99
C ALA A 31 -9.15 -12.45 -0.74
N GLU A 32 -9.35 -13.75 -0.92
CA GLU A 32 -9.45 -14.68 0.20
C GLU A 32 -8.10 -14.84 0.91
N GLU A 33 -7.01 -14.98 0.16
CA GLU A 33 -5.65 -15.05 0.70
C GLU A 33 -5.28 -13.79 1.49
N LEU A 34 -5.61 -12.60 0.96
CA LEU A 34 -5.42 -11.33 1.68
C LEU A 34 -6.25 -11.25 2.96
N ARG A 35 -7.50 -11.75 2.95
CA ARG A 35 -8.32 -11.81 4.17
C ARG A 35 -7.73 -12.75 5.21
N GLN A 36 -7.20 -13.89 4.79
CA GLN A 36 -6.53 -14.85 5.68
C GLN A 36 -5.22 -14.28 6.24
N LEU A 37 -4.40 -13.62 5.42
CA LEU A 37 -3.20 -12.92 5.86
C LEU A 37 -3.51 -11.79 6.85
N HIS A 38 -4.59 -11.03 6.61
CA HIS A 38 -5.04 -9.99 7.53
C HIS A 38 -5.55 -10.57 8.85
N ALA A 39 -6.29 -11.68 8.81
CA ALA A 39 -6.73 -12.38 10.01
C ALA A 39 -5.54 -12.94 10.81
N ALA A 40 -4.57 -13.55 10.13
CA ALA A 40 -3.36 -14.11 10.74
C ALA A 40 -2.42 -13.04 11.31
N SER A 41 -2.35 -11.86 10.70
CA SER A 41 -1.54 -10.75 11.21
C SER A 41 -2.18 -10.09 12.42
N THR A 42 -3.52 -10.03 12.47
CA THR A 42 -4.27 -9.47 13.60
C THR A 42 -4.10 -10.34 14.85
N THR A 43 -4.25 -11.66 14.73
CA THR A 43 -4.10 -12.61 15.85
C THR A 43 -2.68 -12.69 16.38
N LYS A 44 -1.66 -12.59 15.51
CA LYS A 44 -0.25 -12.62 15.95
C LYS A 44 0.19 -11.35 16.68
N SER A 45 -0.50 -10.23 16.44
CA SER A 45 -0.19 -8.96 17.11
C SER A 45 -0.74 -8.89 18.53
N GLU A 46 -1.81 -9.60 18.85
CA GLU A 46 -2.45 -9.49 20.17
C GLU A 46 -1.63 -10.17 21.28
N ASP A 47 -0.85 -11.21 20.95
CA ASP A 47 -0.15 -12.04 21.95
C ASP A 47 1.28 -11.57 22.30
N THR A 48 1.76 -10.46 21.72
CA THR A 48 3.11 -9.91 22.00
C THR A 48 3.18 -8.38 22.09
N LEU A 49 2.05 -7.67 22.06
CA LEU A 49 2.06 -6.21 22.16
C LEU A 49 1.91 -5.76 23.62
N SER A 50 3.06 -5.60 24.28
CA SER A 50 3.21 -4.64 25.37
C SER A 50 2.56 -3.32 24.96
N ALA A 51 1.62 -2.86 25.79
CA ALA A 51 0.65 -1.81 25.51
C ALA A 51 1.32 -0.43 25.31
N LYS A 52 1.91 -0.20 24.14
CA LYS A 52 2.13 1.16 23.64
C LYS A 52 0.93 1.59 22.81
N THR A 53 0.18 2.53 23.36
CA THR A 53 -1.04 3.10 22.80
C THR A 53 -0.78 3.64 21.39
N LYS A 54 -1.75 3.47 20.48
CA LYS A 54 -1.69 3.93 19.07
C LYS A 54 -1.20 5.38 18.91
N LYS A 55 -1.50 6.25 19.89
CA LYS A 55 -1.04 7.66 19.93
C LYS A 55 0.48 7.81 20.06
N GLU A 56 1.13 6.99 20.90
CA GLU A 56 2.58 7.05 21.13
C GLU A 56 3.38 6.67 19.87
N ARG A 57 2.84 5.75 19.06
CA ARG A 57 3.46 5.37 17.77
C ARG A 57 3.36 6.49 16.72
N PHE A 58 2.29 7.27 16.77
CA PHE A 58 2.04 8.33 15.79
C PHE A 58 2.89 9.57 16.10
N ASP A 59 3.00 9.95 17.37
CA ASP A 59 3.81 11.10 17.81
C ASP A 59 5.32 10.87 17.59
N GLY A 60 5.79 9.61 17.68
CA GLY A 60 7.18 9.24 17.38
C GLY A 60 7.53 9.21 15.89
N GLN A 61 6.55 9.17 14.99
CA GLN A 61 6.73 9.24 13.53
C GLN A 61 6.50 10.66 13.00
N SER A 62 6.79 11.69 13.81
CA SER A 62 6.60 13.08 13.42
C SER A 62 7.15 13.36 12.03
N TRP A 63 6.28 13.93 11.20
CA TRP A 63 6.57 14.36 9.83
C TRP A 63 7.63 15.48 9.78
N ASP A 64 7.97 16.07 10.93
CA ASP A 64 9.02 17.09 11.06
C ASP A 64 10.41 16.54 10.71
N SER A 65 10.66 15.24 10.96
CA SER A 65 11.90 14.56 10.54
C SER A 65 12.02 14.38 9.03
N VAL A 66 10.91 14.46 8.30
CA VAL A 66 10.88 14.30 6.84
C VAL A 66 11.22 15.62 6.14
N LYS A 67 10.95 16.77 6.78
CA LYS A 67 11.22 18.09 6.20
C LYS A 67 12.68 18.54 6.29
N THR A 68 13.49 17.89 7.12
CA THR A 68 14.91 18.23 7.29
C THR A 68 15.84 17.52 6.31
N SER A 69 15.31 16.64 5.45
CA SER A 69 16.09 16.02 4.38
C SER A 69 16.08 16.94 3.15
N PRO A 70 17.23 17.55 2.77
CA PRO A 70 17.31 18.34 1.56
C PRO A 70 17.53 17.36 0.39
N PHE A 71 16.42 16.87 -0.16
CA PHE A 71 16.40 16.41 -1.55
C PHE A 71 15.87 17.52 -2.44
#